data_AF-A0A0S2RRJ8-F1
#
_entry.id   AF-A0A0S2RRJ8-F1
#
_cell.length_a   1.000
_cell.length_b   1.000
_cell.length_c   1.000
_cell.angle_alpha   90.00
_cell.angle_beta   90.00
_cell.angle_gamma   90.00
#
_symmetry.space_group_name_H-M   'P 1'
#
loop_
_entity.id
_entity.type
_entity.pdbx_description
1 polymer ?
#
loop_
_entity_poly.entity_id
_entity_poly.type
_entity_poly.pdbx_seq_one_letter_code
_entity_poly.pdbx_strand_id
1 'polypeptide(L)'
;MADKDQYKVSKEPFYQAQGDEVALYEAAYAARLPVMIKGPTGCGKSRFVEYMAWKLGKPLITVACNEDMTASDLVGRYLLDAGGTRWLDGPLTTAARIGAI
;
A
#
# COMPACT_ATOMS: atom_id res chain seq x y z
N MET A 1 0.24 -0.20 18.37
CA MET A 1 -0.41 -0.55 17.08
C MET A 1 0.02 0.53 16.10
N ALA A 2 0.45 0.18 14.88
CA ALA A 2 0.92 1.18 13.93
C ALA A 2 -0.16 2.24 13.69
N ASP A 3 0.21 3.51 13.80
CA ASP A 3 -0.71 4.62 13.56
C ASP A 3 -1.14 4.59 12.08
N LYS A 4 -2.44 4.52 11.83
CA LYS A 4 -2.96 4.47 10.45
C LYS A 4 -2.75 5.80 9.74
N ASP A 5 -2.70 6.90 10.49
CA ASP A 5 -2.65 8.25 9.94
C ASP A 5 -1.30 8.56 9.29
N GLN A 6 -0.22 7.88 9.71
CA GLN A 6 1.10 8.05 9.09
C GLN A 6 1.16 7.62 7.61
N TYR A 7 0.23 6.78 7.17
CA TYR A 7 0.17 6.28 5.78
C TYR A 7 -1.00 6.89 4.98
N LYS A 8 -1.75 7.84 5.54
CA LYS A 8 -2.85 8.47 4.82
C LYS A 8 -2.33 9.46 3.78
N VAL A 9 -2.85 9.34 2.56
CA VAL A 9 -2.73 10.39 1.54
C VAL A 9 -3.72 11.50 1.93
N SER A 10 -3.22 12.58 2.51
CA SER A 10 -4.05 13.64 3.10
C SER A 10 -4.55 14.66 2.08
N LYS A 11 -3.72 14.99 1.09
CA LYS A 11 -4.04 15.93 0.01
C LYS A 11 -4.40 15.17 -1.24
N GLU A 12 -5.43 15.62 -1.95
CA GLU A 12 -5.81 15.05 -3.24
C GLU A 12 -4.61 15.05 -4.21
N PRO A 13 -4.13 13.88 -4.65
CA PRO A 13 -3.10 13.80 -5.65
C PRO A 13 -3.72 14.03 -7.02
N PHE A 14 -3.19 14.96 -7.81
CA PHE A 14 -3.61 15.10 -9.21
C PHE A 14 -3.42 13.78 -9.97
N TYR A 15 -4.50 13.28 -10.56
CA TYR A 15 -4.56 12.14 -11.47
C TYR A 15 -5.60 12.42 -12.55
N GLN A 16 -5.24 12.18 -13.81
CA GLN A 16 -6.13 12.37 -14.96
C GLN A 16 -6.57 10.99 -15.48
N ALA A 17 -7.85 10.66 -15.24
CA ALA A 17 -8.44 9.44 -15.77
C ALA A 17 -8.39 9.42 -17.31
N GLN A 18 -8.09 8.24 -17.86
CA GLN A 18 -8.01 7.94 -19.29
C GLN A 18 -9.18 7.07 -19.77
N GLY A 19 -9.87 6.39 -18.85
CA GLY A 19 -11.05 5.59 -19.10
C GLY A 19 -11.79 5.26 -17.80
N ASP A 20 -12.30 4.02 -17.70
CA ASP A 20 -13.14 3.59 -16.59
C ASP A 20 -12.35 3.04 -15.38
N GLU A 21 -11.02 3.19 -15.35
CA GLU A 21 -10.16 2.56 -14.35
C GLU A 21 -10.52 2.94 -12.91
N VAL A 22 -11.00 4.16 -12.67
CA VAL A 22 -11.45 4.62 -11.35
C VAL A 22 -12.64 3.80 -10.87
N ALA A 23 -13.68 3.68 -11.71
CA ALA A 23 -14.89 2.93 -11.38
C ALA A 23 -14.62 1.43 -11.23
N LEU A 24 -13.77 0.87 -12.10
CA LEU A 24 -13.36 -0.53 -12.02
C LEU A 24 -12.56 -0.85 -10.75
N TYR A 25 -11.68 0.08 -10.32
CA TYR A 25 -10.94 -0.09 -9.08
C TYR A 25 -11.86 -0.03 -7.85
N GLU A 26 -12.84 0.89 -7.83
CA GLU A 26 -13.84 0.96 -6.75
C GLU A 26 -14.66 -0.34 -6.66
N ALA A 27 -15.09 -0.88 -7.80
CA ALA A 27 -15.80 -2.15 -7.85
C ALA A 27 -14.92 -3.32 -7.36
N ALA A 28 -13.66 -3.39 -7.78
CA ALA A 28 -12.71 -4.40 -7.32
C ALA A 28 -12.44 -4.30 -5.81
N TYR A 29 -12.31 -3.08 -5.28
CA TYR A 29 -12.14 -2.83 -3.85
C TYR A 29 -13.36 -3.28 -3.04
N ALA A 30 -14.57 -2.95 -3.51
CA ALA A 30 -15.82 -3.39 -2.89
C ALA A 30 -15.94 -4.92 -2.83
N ALA A 31 -15.47 -5.60 -3.88
CA ALA A 31 -15.42 -7.06 -3.96
C ALA A 31 -14.17 -7.69 -3.30
N ARG A 32 -13.28 -6.88 -2.72
CA ARG A 32 -11.99 -7.33 -2.12
C ARG A 32 -11.12 -8.14 -3.08
N LEU A 33 -11.17 -7.82 -4.37
CA LEU A 33 -10.37 -8.48 -5.39
C LEU A 33 -8.96 -7.84 -5.45
N PRO A 34 -7.88 -8.64 -5.51
CA PRO A 34 -6.55 -8.13 -5.80
C PRO A 34 -6.52 -7.46 -7.19
N VAL A 35 -5.86 -6.30 -7.27
CA VAL A 35 -5.75 -5.52 -8.52
C VAL A 35 -4.31 -5.50 -9.00
N MET A 36 -4.09 -5.83 -10.28
CA MET A 36 -2.80 -5.71 -10.96
C MET A 36 -2.87 -4.61 -12.02
N ILE A 37 -1.96 -3.64 -11.95
CA ILE A 37 -1.89 -2.52 -12.89
C ILE A 37 -0.67 -2.71 -13.80
N LYS A 38 -0.90 -2.66 -15.11
CA LYS A 38 0.12 -2.89 -16.15
C LYS A 38 0.24 -1.67 -17.07
N GLY A 39 1.45 -1.43 -17.58
CA GLY A 39 1.73 -0.31 -18.48
C GLY A 39 3.21 0.10 -18.44
N PRO A 40 3.68 0.94 -19.38
CA PRO A 40 5.07 1.37 -19.47
C PRO A 40 5.50 2.25 -18.28
N THR A 41 6.81 2.42 -18.09
CA THR A 41 7.34 3.33 -17.06
C THR A 41 6.84 4.76 -17.32
N GLY A 42 6.49 5.48 -16.25
CA GLY A 42 6.06 6.89 -16.34
C GLY A 42 4.61 7.14 -16.76
N CYS A 43 3.79 6.11 -17.04
CA CYS A 43 2.39 6.31 -17.44
C CYS A 43 1.39 6.55 -16.29
N GLY A 44 1.86 6.89 -15.08
CA GLY A 44 0.99 7.26 -13.96
C GLY A 44 0.42 6.12 -13.09
N LYS A 45 0.91 4.87 -13.21
CA LYS A 45 0.40 3.72 -12.43
C LYS A 45 0.43 3.94 -10.91
N SER A 46 1.58 4.36 -10.36
CA SER A 46 1.70 4.60 -8.92
C SER A 46 0.83 5.78 -8.47
N ARG A 47 0.72 6.82 -9.32
CA ARG A 47 -0.11 7.99 -9.07
C ARG A 47 -1.61 7.64 -9.07
N PHE A 48 -2.03 6.71 -9.92
CA PHE A 48 -3.38 6.17 -9.93
C PHE A 48 -3.71 5.46 -8.60
N VAL A 49 -2.82 4.60 -8.11
CA VAL A 49 -3.01 3.92 -6.80
C VAL A 49 -3.07 4.93 -5.65
N GLU A 50 -2.20 5.94 -5.66
CA GLU A 50 -2.23 7.04 -4.70
C GLU A 50 -3.56 7.81 -4.71
N TYR A 51 -4.06 8.12 -5.91
CA TYR A 51 -5.38 8.74 -6.10
C TYR A 51 -6.52 7.86 -5.57
N MET A 52 -6.51 6.56 -5.87
CA MET A 52 -7.52 5.65 -5.36
C MET A 52 -7.46 5.50 -3.84
N ALA A 53 -6.27 5.48 -3.24
CA ALA A 53 -6.12 5.43 -1.78
C ALA A 53 -6.67 6.69 -1.11
N TRP A 54 -6.36 7.87 -1.66
CA TRP A 54 -6.97 9.14 -1.23
C TRP A 54 -8.50 9.10 -1.37
N LYS A 55 -9.00 8.73 -2.55
CA LYS A 55 -10.44 8.71 -2.87
C LYS A 55 -11.23 7.76 -1.96
N LEU A 56 -10.65 6.61 -1.61
CA LEU A 56 -11.23 5.62 -0.71
C LEU A 56 -11.00 5.92 0.78
N GLY A 57 -10.24 6.97 1.10
CA GLY A 57 -9.86 7.32 2.48
C GLY A 57 -9.04 6.24 3.17
N LYS A 58 -8.22 5.50 2.41
CA LYS A 58 -7.43 4.38 2.93
C LYS A 58 -5.96 4.78 3.07
N PRO A 59 -5.28 4.28 4.13
CA PRO A 59 -3.83 4.38 4.19
C PRO A 59 -3.21 3.61 3.02
N LEU A 60 -2.11 4.13 2.46
CA LEU A 60 -1.37 3.51 1.37
C LEU A 60 0.04 3.12 1.84
N ILE A 61 0.37 1.83 1.80
CA ILE A 61 1.71 1.34 2.12
C ILE A 61 2.39 0.90 0.83
N THR A 62 3.33 1.71 0.35
CA THR A 62 4.12 1.38 -0.85
C THR A 62 5.39 0.65 -0.47
N VAL A 63 5.65 -0.48 -1.12
CA VAL A 63 6.92 -1.21 -1.03
C VAL A 63 7.63 -1.18 -2.37
N ALA A 64 8.87 -0.70 -2.38
CA ALA A 64 9.73 -0.73 -3.57
C ALA A 64 10.44 -2.09 -3.64
N CYS A 65 9.92 -2.99 -4.45
CA CYS A 65 10.49 -4.33 -4.63
C CYS A 65 11.82 -4.26 -5.39
N ASN A 66 12.78 -5.08 -4.95
CA ASN A 66 14.08 -5.27 -5.59
C ASN A 66 14.51 -6.73 -5.46
N GLU A 67 15.62 -7.10 -6.10
CA GLU A 67 16.11 -8.48 -6.16
C GLU A 67 16.69 -9.00 -4.83
N ASP A 68 17.15 -8.11 -3.95
CA ASP A 68 17.67 -8.45 -2.64
C ASP A 68 16.57 -8.56 -1.56
N MET A 69 15.32 -8.25 -1.90
CA MET A 69 14.21 -8.23 -0.95
C MET A 69 13.80 -9.65 -0.56
N THR A 70 13.72 -9.91 0.73
CA THR A 70 13.30 -11.20 1.28
C THR A 70 11.84 -11.18 1.73
N ALA A 71 11.23 -12.37 1.93
CA ALA A 71 9.89 -12.48 2.50
C ALA A 71 9.80 -11.86 3.92
N SER A 72 10.89 -11.94 4.70
CA SER A 72 10.96 -11.36 6.04
C SER A 72 10.88 -9.83 6.01
N ASP A 73 11.32 -9.18 4.94
CA ASP A 73 11.20 -7.72 4.81
C ASP A 73 9.75 -7.27 4.64
N LEU A 74 8.88 -8.12 4.08
CA LEU A 74 7.44 -7.87 3.94
C LEU A 74 6.67 -8.24 5.22
N VAL A 75 6.95 -9.41 5.78
CA VAL A 75 6.20 -9.97 6.92
C VAL A 75 6.62 -9.32 8.24
N GLY A 76 7.91 -9.11 8.45
CA GLY A 76 8.46 -8.64 9.72
C GLY A 76 9.57 -9.55 10.25
N ARG A 77 10.20 -9.11 11.32
CA ARG A 77 11.36 -9.78 11.90
C ARG A 77 11.45 -9.56 13.41
N TYR A 78 12.15 -10.46 14.09
CA TYR A 78 12.55 -10.25 15.48
C TYR A 78 13.77 -9.35 15.56
N LEU A 79 13.76 -8.41 16.50
CA LEU A 79 14.85 -7.52 16.83
C LEU A 79 15.33 -7.80 18.25
N LEU A 80 16.64 -7.71 18.46
CA LEU A 80 17.25 -7.78 19.77
C LEU A 80 17.34 -6.36 20.35
N ASP A 81 16.84 -6.20 21.57
CA ASP A 81 16.90 -4.96 22.33
C ASP A 81 17.50 -5.24 23.73
N ALA A 82 17.88 -4.21 24.48
CA ALA A 82 18.47 -4.34 25.81
C ALA A 82 17.56 -5.12 26.80
N GLY A 83 16.23 -5.09 26.57
CA GLY A 83 15.23 -5.81 27.36
C GLY A 83 14.84 -7.20 26.82
N GLY A 84 15.47 -7.68 25.74
CA GLY A 84 15.19 -8.97 25.12
C GLY A 84 14.74 -8.89 23.67
N THR A 85 14.11 -9.96 23.18
CA THR A 85 13.70 -10.09 21.78
C THR A 85 12.28 -9.53 21.57
N ARG A 86 12.11 -8.64 20.59
CA ARG A 86 10.80 -8.08 20.21
C ARG A 86 10.47 -8.31 18.75
N TRP A 87 9.20 -8.57 18.44
CA TRP A 87 8.72 -8.64 17.06
C TRP A 87 8.52 -7.24 16.48
N LEU A 88 8.86 -7.05 15.21
CA LEU A 88 8.55 -5.87 14.41
C LEU A 88 7.81 -6.30 13.14
N ASP A 89 6.56 -5.83 13.00
CA ASP A 89 5.77 -6.04 11.79
C ASP A 89 6.44 -5.36 10.57
N GLY A 90 6.46 -6.06 9.44
CA GLY A 90 6.83 -5.50 8.15
C GLY A 90 5.68 -4.67 7.53
N PRO A 91 5.91 -4.03 6.38
CA PRO A 91 4.92 -3.19 5.71
C PRO A 91 3.67 -3.97 5.29
N LEU A 92 3.82 -5.21 4.79
CA LEU A 92 2.68 -6.04 4.37
C LEU A 92 1.84 -6.47 5.58
N THR A 93 2.48 -6.91 6.66
CA THR A 93 1.78 -7.28 7.89
C THR A 93 1.06 -6.07 8.49
N THR A 94 1.72 -4.91 8.49
CA THR A 94 1.10 -3.66 8.94
C THR A 94 -0.15 -3.33 8.11
N ALA A 95 -0.05 -3.38 6.78
CA ALA A 95 -1.17 -3.12 5.87
C ALA A 95 -2.36 -4.05 6.14
N ALA A 96 -2.09 -5.35 6.28
CA ALA A 96 -3.12 -6.36 6.57
C ALA A 96 -3.82 -6.12 7.90
N ARG A 97 -3.09 -5.71 8.96
CA ARG A 97 -3.66 -5.42 10.28
C ARG A 97 -4.52 -4.16 10.30
N ILE A 98 -4.11 -3.11 9.60
CA ILE A 98 -4.79 -1.81 9.65
C ILE A 98 -5.85 -1.63 8.56
N GLY A 99 -5.91 -2.55 7.58
CA GLY A 99 -6.81 -2.47 6.43
C GLY A 99 -6.40 -1.37 5.44
N ALA A 100 -5.09 -1.24 5.21
CA ALA A 100 -4.52 -0.34 4.21
C ALA A 100 -4.66 -0.92 2.79
N ILE A 101 -4.34 -0.07 1.80
CA ILE A 101 -4.06 -0.43 0.41
C ILE A 101 -2.55 -0.60 0.24
#